data_AF-A0A2M7RHX7-F1
#
_entry.id   AF-A0A2M7RHX7-F1
#
_cell.length_a   1.000
_cell.length_b   1.000
_cell.length_c   1.000
_cell.angle_alpha   90.00
_cell.angle_beta   90.00
_cell.angle_gamma   90.00
#
_symmetry.space_group_name_H-M   'P 1'
#
loop_
_entity.id
_entity.type
_entity.pdbx_description
1 polymer ?
#
loop_
_entity_poly.entity_id
_entity_poly.type
_entity_poly.pdbx_seq_one_letter_code
_entity_poly.pdbx_strand_id
1 'polypeptide(L)'
;MFNLFKRIFMPQDPEAFIAYLSKLPSSIQVKWIRDGKFIIGWISADDNEFMTQGKNAEEFIEMVNDAVYTAYEIPDNYVTVINKYKAYKPPIEEMKKLKDGSVSKANFNAKKEVAIA
;
A
#
# COMPACT_ATOMS: atom_id res chain seq x y z
N MET A 1 -0.74 22.56 -24.63
CA MET A 1 0.59 22.72 -24.02
C MET A 1 0.36 23.10 -22.55
N PHE A 2 0.19 22.12 -21.67
CA PHE A 2 -0.10 22.36 -20.24
C PHE A 2 1.15 22.07 -19.42
N ASN A 3 1.99 23.10 -19.25
CA ASN A 3 3.02 23.10 -18.21
C ASN A 3 2.36 23.60 -16.92
N LEU A 4 1.79 22.69 -16.13
CA LEU A 4 1.40 22.97 -14.76
C LEU A 4 2.52 22.44 -13.85
N PHE A 5 3.33 23.36 -13.37
CA PHE A 5 4.41 23.18 -12.41
C PHE A 5 3.98 22.25 -11.25
N LYS A 6 4.35 20.97 -11.29
CA LYS A 6 4.55 20.19 -10.06
C LYS A 6 5.86 20.68 -9.44
N ARG A 7 5.73 21.81 -8.76
CA ARG A 7 6.68 22.41 -7.84
C ARG A 7 7.17 21.29 -6.91
N ILE A 8 8.43 20.91 -7.09
CA ILE A 8 9.16 20.00 -6.20
C ILE A 8 9.22 20.72 -4.85
N PHE A 9 8.23 20.46 -4.00
CA PHE A 9 8.16 20.99 -2.64
C PHE A 9 8.77 19.94 -1.70
N MET A 10 10.04 20.13 -1.34
CA MET A 10 10.62 19.54 -0.14
C MET A 10 11.32 20.69 0.59
N PRO A 11 10.84 21.00 1.79
CA PRO A 11 11.45 20.42 2.98
C PRO A 11 10.44 19.49 3.64
N GLN A 12 10.71 18.19 3.59
CA GLN A 12 9.98 17.21 4.38
C GLN A 12 10.42 17.48 5.82
N ASP A 13 9.55 18.08 6.62
CA ASP A 13 9.79 18.17 8.06
C ASP A 13 9.94 16.73 8.58
N PRO A 14 11.14 16.33 9.06
CA PRO A 14 11.37 14.97 9.52
C PRO A 14 10.41 14.58 10.65
N GLU A 15 10.00 15.54 11.49
CA GLU A 15 9.07 15.31 12.58
C GLU A 15 7.68 14.97 12.03
N ALA A 16 7.23 15.71 11.02
CA ALA A 16 5.97 15.42 10.34
C ALA A 16 5.99 14.05 9.65
N PHE A 17 7.09 13.69 8.98
CA PHE A 17 7.24 12.35 8.38
C PHE A 17 7.14 11.25 9.43
N ILE A 18 7.84 11.39 10.57
CA ILE A 18 7.78 10.43 11.68
C ILE A 18 6.36 10.34 12.24
N ALA A 19 5.65 11.47 12.38
CA ALA A 19 4.27 11.51 12.83
C ALA A 19 3.31 10.80 11.87
N TYR A 20 3.47 10.98 10.56
CA TYR A 20 2.65 10.25 9.57
C TYR A 20 3.01 8.76 9.54
N LEU A 21 4.29 8.42 9.64
CA LEU A 21 4.72 7.03 9.68
C LEU A 21 4.24 6.32 10.95
N SER A 22 4.15 7.02 12.09
CA SER A 22 3.66 6.46 13.35
C SER A 22 2.15 6.25 13.36
N LYS A 23 1.38 7.05 12.62
CA LYS A 23 -0.06 6.82 12.40
C LYS A 23 -0.35 5.50 11.69
N LEU A 24 0.53 5.07 10.80
CA LEU A 24 0.31 3.87 10.01
C LEU A 24 0.39 2.59 10.86
N PRO A 25 -0.48 1.60 10.61
CA PRO A 25 -0.55 0.37 11.39
C PRO A 25 0.77 -0.42 11.31
N SER A 26 1.14 -1.13 12.37
CA SER A 26 2.38 -1.93 12.36
C SER A 26 2.32 -3.10 11.36
N SER A 27 1.11 -3.61 11.09
CA SER A 27 0.84 -4.64 10.10
C SER A 27 -0.58 -4.52 9.59
N ILE A 28 -0.81 -5.04 8.39
CA ILE A 28 -2.14 -5.20 7.79
C ILE A 28 -2.36 -6.66 7.44
N GLN A 29 -3.62 -7.09 7.46
CA GLN A 29 -4.05 -8.35 6.87
C GLN A 29 -4.76 -8.07 5.55
N VAL A 30 -4.40 -8.81 4.50
CA VAL A 30 -5.03 -8.70 3.18
C VAL A 30 -5.59 -10.06 2.79
N LYS A 31 -6.91 -10.14 2.61
CA LYS A 31 -7.59 -11.28 1.98
C LYS A 31 -7.87 -10.89 0.55
N TRP A 32 -7.71 -11.80 -0.40
CA TRP A 32 -7.97 -11.47 -1.81
C TRP A 32 -8.54 -12.65 -2.58
N ILE A 33 -9.29 -12.32 -3.64
CA ILE A 33 -9.81 -13.26 -4.64
C ILE A 33 -9.51 -12.75 -6.06
N ARG A 34 -9.52 -13.65 -7.04
CA ARG A 34 -9.56 -13.29 -8.47
C ARG A 34 -10.99 -13.31 -8.96
N ASP A 35 -11.39 -12.23 -9.62
CA ASP A 35 -12.66 -12.09 -10.32
C ASP A 35 -12.41 -11.62 -11.75
N GLY A 36 -12.46 -12.56 -12.69
CA GLY A 36 -12.11 -12.35 -14.08
C GLY A 36 -10.67 -11.83 -14.25
N LYS A 37 -10.54 -10.57 -14.68
CA LYS A 37 -9.25 -9.90 -14.92
C LYS A 37 -8.74 -9.10 -13.71
N PHE A 38 -9.44 -9.14 -12.59
CA PHE A 38 -9.14 -8.34 -11.41
C PHE A 38 -8.78 -9.22 -10.22
N ILE A 39 -7.95 -8.68 -9.34
CA ILE A 39 -7.71 -9.16 -8.00
C ILE A 39 -8.45 -8.21 -7.07
N ILE A 40 -9.41 -8.72 -6.31
CA ILE A 40 -10.20 -7.94 -5.33
C ILE A 40 -9.66 -8.28 -3.95
N GLY A 41 -9.36 -7.26 -3.15
CA GLY A 41 -8.77 -7.41 -1.82
C GLY A 41 -9.57 -6.71 -0.74
N TRP A 42 -9.68 -7.36 0.42
CA TRP A 42 -10.16 -6.80 1.68
C TRP A 42 -8.96 -6.65 2.61
N ILE A 43 -8.77 -5.44 3.10
CA ILE A 43 -7.63 -5.07 3.95
C ILE A 43 -8.20 -4.74 5.33
N SER A 44 -7.67 -5.42 6.35
CA SER A 44 -7.93 -5.12 7.75
C SER A 44 -6.67 -4.50 8.35
N ALA A 45 -6.81 -3.30 8.91
CA ALA A 45 -5.73 -2.45 9.40
C ALA A 45 -6.17 -1.77 10.70
N ASP A 46 -5.81 -2.37 11.83
CA ASP A 46 -6.34 -2.03 13.16
C ASP A 46 -7.87 -2.03 13.16
N ASP A 47 -8.52 -0.90 13.47
CA ASP A 47 -9.99 -0.76 13.48
C ASP A 47 -10.59 -0.41 12.10
N ASN A 48 -9.76 -0.32 11.05
CA ASN A 48 -10.20 0.03 9.71
C ASN A 48 -10.28 -1.21 8.80
N GLU A 49 -11.38 -1.30 8.05
CA GLU A 49 -11.53 -2.27 6.97
C GLU A 49 -11.86 -1.56 5.66
N PHE A 50 -11.18 -1.93 4.59
CA PHE A 50 -11.38 -1.32 3.27
C PHE A 50 -11.16 -2.34 2.15
N MET A 51 -11.69 -2.02 0.98
CA MET A 51 -11.63 -2.87 -0.20
C MET A 51 -10.87 -2.16 -1.32
N THR A 52 -10.07 -2.92 -2.05
CA THR A 52 -9.34 -2.41 -3.21
C THR A 52 -9.32 -3.44 -4.33
N GLN A 53 -8.85 -3.03 -5.51
CA GLN A 53 -8.67 -3.94 -6.64
C GLN A 53 -7.47 -3.56 -7.51
N GLY A 54 -6.89 -4.53 -8.20
CA GLY A 54 -5.85 -4.33 -9.21
C GLY A 54 -5.98 -5.33 -10.36
N LYS A 55 -5.39 -5.07 -11.52
CA LYS A 55 -5.47 -5.96 -12.69
C LYS A 55 -4.35 -7.00 -12.73
N ASN A 56 -3.32 -6.80 -11.90
CA ASN A 56 -2.19 -7.70 -11.74
C ASN A 56 -1.63 -7.57 -10.31
N ALA A 57 -0.64 -8.41 -9.97
CA ALA A 57 -0.06 -8.45 -8.63
C ALA A 57 0.54 -7.10 -8.20
N GLU A 58 1.31 -6.46 -9.09
CA GLU A 58 1.98 -5.19 -8.80
C GLU A 58 0.98 -4.06 -8.56
N GLU A 59 0.03 -3.85 -9.48
CA GLU A 59 -1.03 -2.85 -9.35
C GLU A 59 -1.88 -3.13 -8.10
N PHE A 60 -2.20 -4.39 -7.81
CA PHE A 60 -2.95 -4.75 -6.62
C PHE A 60 -2.22 -4.33 -5.32
N ILE A 61 -0.90 -4.57 -5.23
CA ILE A 61 -0.12 -4.15 -4.06
C ILE A 61 0.01 -2.63 -3.96
N GLU A 62 0.13 -1.92 -5.07
CA GLU A 62 0.09 -0.46 -5.10
C GLU A 62 -1.24 0.07 -4.55
N MET A 63 -2.34 -0.50 -5.02
CA MET A 63 -3.70 -0.14 -4.60
C MET A 63 -4.02 -0.54 -3.15
N VAL A 64 -3.37 -1.58 -2.60
CA VAL A 64 -3.41 -1.90 -1.16
C VAL A 64 -2.76 -0.78 -0.35
N ASN A 65 -1.54 -0.37 -0.73
CA ASN A 65 -0.82 0.67 0.02
C ASN A 65 -1.54 2.02 -0.08
N ASP A 66 -2.05 2.38 -1.27
CA ASP A 66 -2.83 3.59 -1.49
C ASP A 66 -4.09 3.65 -0.62
N ALA A 67 -4.82 2.53 -0.53
CA ALA A 67 -6.00 2.42 0.32
C ALA A 67 -5.65 2.60 1.81
N VAL A 68 -4.55 2.01 2.28
CA VAL A 68 -4.06 2.23 3.66
C VAL A 68 -3.74 3.70 3.89
N TYR A 69 -2.98 4.34 3.00
CA TYR A 69 -2.58 5.74 3.19
C TYR A 69 -3.76 6.69 3.16
N THR A 70 -4.74 6.41 2.29
CA THR A 70 -5.99 7.18 2.22
C THR A 70 -6.79 7.04 3.51
N ALA A 71 -6.95 5.81 4.02
CA ALA A 71 -7.69 5.55 5.26
C ALA A 71 -7.06 6.23 6.49
N TYR A 72 -5.74 6.43 6.47
CA TYR A 72 -4.99 7.09 7.55
C TYR A 72 -4.65 8.56 7.24
N GLU A 73 -5.29 9.14 6.22
CA GLU A 73 -5.19 10.56 5.83
C GLU A 73 -3.73 11.03 5.62
N ILE A 74 -2.90 10.17 5.03
CA ILE A 74 -1.51 10.51 4.74
C ILE A 74 -1.49 11.47 3.55
N PRO A 75 -0.91 12.68 3.68
CA PRO A 75 -0.92 13.63 2.58
C PRO A 75 -0.05 13.18 1.39
N ASP A 76 -0.47 13.46 0.16
CA ASP A 76 0.17 13.01 -1.10
C ASP A 76 1.68 13.30 -1.19
N ASN A 77 2.12 14.43 -0.63
CA ASN A 77 3.53 14.82 -0.61
C ASN A 77 4.38 13.90 0.29
N TYR A 78 3.77 13.24 1.28
CA TYR A 78 4.39 12.21 2.11
C TYR A 78 4.19 10.81 1.53
N VAL A 79 3.06 10.54 0.86
CA VAL A 79 2.80 9.25 0.18
C VAL A 79 3.92 8.90 -0.78
N THR A 80 4.40 9.86 -1.57
CA THR A 80 5.51 9.63 -2.53
C THR A 80 6.79 9.16 -1.82
N VAL A 81 7.09 9.69 -0.64
CA VAL A 81 8.28 9.33 0.15
C VAL A 81 8.07 7.97 0.81
N ILE A 82 6.93 7.76 1.47
CA ILE A 82 6.57 6.50 2.13
C ILE A 82 6.51 5.35 1.12
N ASN A 83 6.00 5.59 -0.09
CA ASN A 83 5.96 4.60 -1.17
C ASN A 83 7.34 4.19 -1.67
N LYS A 84 8.36 5.06 -1.62
CA LYS A 84 9.74 4.63 -1.93
C LYS A 84 10.23 3.55 -0.97
N TYR A 85 9.73 3.57 0.26
CA TYR A 85 10.04 2.55 1.26
C TYR A 85 9.06 1.37 1.23
N LYS A 86 7.97 1.46 0.43
CA LYS A 86 6.93 0.42 0.25
C LYS A 86 6.52 -0.21 1.59
N ALA A 87 5.77 0.54 2.38
CA ALA A 87 5.45 0.20 3.75
C ALA A 87 4.90 -1.23 3.89
N TYR A 88 4.00 -1.68 3.02
CA TYR A 88 3.40 -3.02 3.13
C TYR A 88 3.69 -3.86 1.89
N LYS A 89 4.63 -4.80 2.03
CA LYS A 89 4.92 -5.82 1.01
C LYS A 89 4.39 -7.19 1.45
N PRO A 90 3.79 -7.97 0.53
CA PRO A 90 3.50 -9.36 0.80
C PRO A 90 4.82 -10.15 0.96
N PRO A 91 4.83 -11.20 1.80
CA PRO A 91 5.92 -12.18 1.80
C PRO A 91 6.16 -12.76 0.40
N ILE A 92 7.39 -13.20 0.12
CA ILE A 92 7.79 -13.71 -1.21
C ILE A 92 6.84 -14.80 -1.72
N GLU A 93 6.44 -15.74 -0.86
CA GLU A 93 5.54 -16.83 -1.23
C GLU A 93 4.12 -16.34 -1.56
N GLU A 94 3.64 -15.31 -0.87
CA GLU A 94 2.33 -14.70 -1.13
C GLU A 94 2.36 -13.86 -2.41
N MET A 95 3.49 -13.20 -2.69
CA MET A 95 3.71 -12.51 -3.96
C MET A 95 3.72 -13.50 -5.14
N LYS A 96 4.29 -14.69 -4.97
CA LYS A 96 4.21 -15.75 -5.99
C LYS A 96 2.77 -16.17 -6.26
N LYS A 97 1.95 -16.35 -5.23
CA LYS A 97 0.51 -16.66 -5.39
C LYS A 97 -0.27 -15.54 -6.08
N LEU A 98 0.06 -14.28 -5.80
CA LEU A 98 -0.53 -13.13 -6.51
C LEU A 98 -0.10 -13.05 -7.98
N LYS A 99 1.05 -13.61 -8.35
CA LYS A 99 1.51 -13.69 -9.75
C LYS A 99 1.01 -14.95 -10.47
N ASP A 100 0.72 -16.00 -9.72
CA ASP A 100 0.18 -17.24 -10.24
C ASP A 100 -1.34 -17.11 -10.50
N GLY A 101 -1.71 -17.06 -11.78
CA GLY A 101 -3.11 -16.96 -12.22
C GLY A 101 -3.97 -18.17 -11.87
N SER A 102 -3.38 -19.31 -11.49
CA SER A 102 -4.13 -20.50 -11.07
C SER A 102 -4.66 -20.41 -9.63
N VAL A 103 -4.08 -19.53 -8.80
CA VAL A 103 -4.52 -19.34 -7.41
C VAL A 103 -5.73 -18.42 -7.40
N SER A 104 -6.91 -18.92 -7.04
CA SER A 104 -8.14 -18.12 -7.09
C SER A 104 -8.33 -17.20 -5.88
N LYS A 105 -7.75 -17.52 -4.72
CA LYS A 105 -7.84 -16.73 -3.49
C LYS A 105 -6.72 -17.05 -2.51
N ALA A 106 -6.34 -16.10 -1.69
CA ALA A 106 -5.47 -16.32 -0.54
C ALA A 106 -5.62 -15.19 0.50
N ASN A 107 -4.80 -15.24 1.53
CA ASN A 107 -4.63 -14.13 2.46
C ASN A 107 -3.16 -14.03 2.88
N PHE A 108 -2.72 -12.83 3.23
CA PHE A 108 -1.38 -12.59 3.73
C PHE A 108 -1.39 -11.48 4.79
N ASN A 109 -0.39 -11.52 5.66
CA ASN A 109 -0.09 -10.40 6.55
C ASN A 109 1.13 -9.66 6.00
N ALA A 110 1.06 -8.34 5.92
CA ALA A 110 2.17 -7.48 5.54
C ALA A 110 2.55 -6.60 6.72
N LYS A 111 3.83 -6.56 7.07
CA LYS A 111 4.35 -5.70 8.13
C LYS A 111 4.84 -4.39 7.52
N LYS A 112 4.68 -3.31 8.28
CA LYS A 112 5.26 -2.00 7.94
C LYS A 112 6.78 -2.13 7.94
N GLU A 113 7.40 -2.03 6.76
CA GLU A 113 8.86 -1.94 6.65
C GLU A 113 9.32 -0.56 7.14
N VAL A 114 9.85 -0.51 8.36
CA VAL A 114 10.55 0.67 8.86
C VAL A 114 12.00 0.54 8.40
N ALA A 115 12.34 1.17 7.28
CA ALA A 115 13.74 1.39 6.93
C ALA A 115 14.31 2.43 7.90
N ILE A 116 14.76 1.98 9.08
CA ILE A 116 15.70 2.75 9.89
C ILE A 116 17.03 2.63 9.14
N ALA A 117 17.42 3.70 8.44
CA ALA A 117 18.77 3.84 7.92
C ALA A 117 19.74 4.11 9.08
#